data_AF-A0A4Q3AY27-F1
#
_entry.id   AF-A0A4Q3AY27-F1
#
_cell.length_a   1.000
_cell.length_b   1.000
_cell.length_c   1.000
_cell.angle_alpha   90.00
_cell.angle_beta   90.00
_cell.angle_gamma   90.00
#
_symmetry.space_group_name_H-M   'P 1'
#
loop_
_entity.id
_entity.type
_entity.pdbx_description
1 polymer ?
#
loop_
_entity_poly.entity_id
_entity_poly.type
_entity_poly.pdbx_seq_one_letter_code
_entity_poly.pdbx_strand_id
1 'polypeptide(L)'
;MAFEGKRRKNVTLRKRKSGPEYIIWCDESDKKGQFFSNFYGGVLVASDHLKEVQTTLMNKCADLHFFDEIKWQKVSEHYLDKYISIMDCFFNLVKSGLVKVRIMFTQNAYVPTKLTDQHYNDEFFILYYQFIKHAFGMSYRDNKEKESYLRVYFDYLPDTLEKRQRFKEYIKGLQTLRSFQLANVRIRKQDIAEIDSKKHLLLQMLDVILGSICFRLNNKHKLIPEGKKRRGKRTIAKEKLYKFIHSKICELRPNFNTGSSTQHCVWPAAVCGDDVSDDLPGCAL
;
A
#
# COMPACT_ATOMS: atom_id res chain seq x y z
N MET A 1 -25.48 -23.53 -62.12
CA MET A 1 -24.46 -23.73 -61.07
C MET A 1 -23.63 -22.46 -60.93
N ALA A 2 -23.27 -22.10 -59.69
CA ALA A 2 -22.36 -21.02 -59.24
C ALA A 2 -22.92 -19.57 -59.31
N PHE A 3 -23.66 -19.08 -58.31
CA PHE A 3 -23.28 -18.50 -56.99
C PHE A 3 -22.54 -17.15 -57.03
N GLU A 4 -23.30 -16.10 -56.68
CA GLU A 4 -22.88 -14.71 -56.47
C GLU A 4 -21.80 -14.55 -55.38
N GLY A 5 -20.75 -13.79 -55.72
CA GLY A 5 -19.67 -13.41 -54.82
C GLY A 5 -20.10 -12.34 -53.82
N LYS A 6 -20.37 -12.74 -52.58
CA LYS A 6 -20.51 -11.82 -51.43
C LYS A 6 -19.17 -11.15 -51.10
N ARG A 7 -19.07 -9.84 -51.35
CA ARG A 7 -18.04 -8.95 -50.80
C ARG A 7 -18.03 -9.04 -49.27
N ARG A 8 -16.96 -9.63 -48.70
CA ARG A 8 -16.68 -9.60 -47.26
C ARG A 8 -16.32 -8.17 -46.86
N LYS A 9 -17.18 -7.51 -46.09
CA LYS A 9 -16.84 -6.28 -45.37
C LYS A 9 -15.84 -6.64 -44.27
N ASN A 10 -14.60 -6.18 -44.41
CA ASN A 10 -13.61 -6.23 -43.34
C ASN A 10 -14.09 -5.33 -42.19
N VAL A 11 -14.71 -5.93 -41.18
CA VAL A 11 -14.96 -5.28 -39.90
C VAL A 11 -13.62 -5.19 -39.19
N THR A 12 -12.96 -4.04 -39.30
CA THR A 12 -11.79 -3.72 -38.48
C THR A 12 -12.29 -3.65 -37.04
N LEU A 13 -12.07 -4.72 -36.26
CA LEU A 13 -12.22 -4.68 -34.82
C LEU A 13 -11.25 -3.63 -34.28
N ARG A 14 -11.71 -2.39 -34.12
CA ARG A 14 -11.05 -1.41 -33.26
C ARG A 14 -10.95 -2.07 -31.90
N LYS A 15 -9.74 -2.52 -31.50
CA LYS A 15 -9.44 -2.88 -30.11
C LYS A 15 -9.93 -1.72 -29.26
N ARG A 16 -11.04 -1.91 -28.54
CA ARG A 16 -11.43 -1.01 -27.46
C ARG A 16 -10.22 -0.96 -26.53
N LYS A 17 -9.51 0.18 -26.48
CA LYS A 17 -8.50 0.41 -25.44
C LYS A 17 -9.24 0.20 -24.11
N SER A 18 -8.91 -0.88 -23.40
CA SER A 18 -9.32 -1.07 -22.01
C SER A 18 -8.90 0.16 -21.22
N GLY A 19 -9.73 0.64 -20.30
CA GLY A 19 -9.30 1.70 -19.41
C GLY A 19 -8.19 1.21 -18.47
N PRO A 20 -7.58 2.14 -17.71
CA PRO A 20 -6.41 1.81 -16.92
C PRO A 20 -6.75 0.82 -15.81
N GLU A 21 -5.79 -0.05 -15.53
CA GLU A 21 -5.87 -1.02 -14.45
C GLU A 21 -4.86 -0.64 -13.37
N TYR A 22 -5.29 -0.78 -12.12
CA TYR A 22 -4.58 -0.38 -10.93
C TYR A 22 -4.49 -1.56 -9.98
N ILE A 23 -3.32 -1.77 -9.39
CA ILE A 23 -3.06 -2.93 -8.54
C ILE A 23 -2.57 -2.42 -7.21
N ILE A 24 -3.27 -2.80 -6.14
CA ILE A 24 -2.91 -2.49 -4.76
C ILE A 24 -2.40 -3.78 -4.10
N TRP A 25 -1.19 -3.72 -3.55
CA TRP A 25 -0.65 -4.71 -2.63
C TRP A 25 -0.82 -4.20 -1.21
N CYS A 26 -1.26 -5.07 -0.32
CA CYS A 26 -1.75 -4.70 0.99
C CYS A 26 -1.12 -5.62 2.05
N ASP A 27 -0.65 -5.03 3.15
CA ASP A 27 0.04 -5.72 4.24
C ASP A 27 -0.32 -5.08 5.59
N GLU A 28 -0.16 -5.83 6.68
CA GLU A 28 -0.44 -5.37 8.03
C GLU A 28 0.76 -5.55 8.95
N SER A 29 0.85 -4.69 9.96
CA SER A 29 1.89 -4.80 11.00
C SER A 29 1.25 -4.87 12.38
N ASP A 30 1.92 -4.35 13.41
CA ASP A 30 1.47 -4.37 14.79
C ASP A 30 -0.03 -4.03 14.93
N LYS A 31 -0.82 -5.03 15.32
CA LYS A 31 -2.23 -4.80 15.68
C LYS A 31 -2.35 -4.02 16.98
N LYS A 32 -1.43 -4.23 17.93
CA LYS A 32 -1.42 -3.57 19.23
C LYS A 32 -0.02 -3.06 19.54
N GLY A 33 0.19 -1.75 19.43
CA GLY A 33 1.42 -1.10 19.89
C GLY A 33 1.17 -0.29 21.16
N GLN A 34 2.25 0.21 21.77
CA GLN A 34 2.18 0.97 23.03
C GLN A 34 1.44 2.31 22.87
N PHE A 35 1.72 3.04 21.79
CA PHE A 35 1.17 4.37 21.54
C PHE A 35 0.29 4.41 20.28
N PHE A 36 0.60 3.56 19.31
CA PHE A 36 -0.12 3.45 18.04
C PHE A 36 -0.37 1.98 17.72
N SER A 37 -1.53 1.70 17.15
CA SER A 37 -2.03 0.36 16.84
C SER A 37 -2.59 0.31 15.41
N ASN A 38 -3.08 -0.86 14.99
CA ASN A 38 -3.84 -1.01 13.74
C ASN A 38 -3.09 -0.50 12.51
N PHE A 39 -1.85 -0.98 12.31
CA PHE A 39 -1.02 -0.59 11.16
C PHE A 39 -1.43 -1.35 9.90
N TYR A 40 -1.88 -0.62 8.88
CA TYR A 40 -2.19 -1.11 7.54
C TYR A 40 -1.35 -0.36 6.52
N GLY A 41 -0.76 -1.08 5.59
CA GLY A 41 0.02 -0.53 4.50
C GLY A 41 -0.57 -0.91 3.16
N GLY A 42 -0.32 -0.10 2.14
CA GLY A 42 -0.56 -0.50 0.78
C GLY A 42 0.31 0.21 -0.24
N VAL A 43 0.60 -0.48 -1.32
CA VAL A 43 1.36 0.01 -2.47
C VAL A 43 0.51 -0.12 -3.71
N LEU A 44 0.33 0.98 -4.42
CA LEU A 44 -0.43 1.07 -5.67
C LEU A 44 0.53 1.26 -6.85
N VAL A 45 0.32 0.46 -7.90
CA VAL A 45 1.02 0.60 -9.20
C VAL A 45 -0.01 0.48 -10.31
N ALA A 46 0.10 1.32 -11.34
CA ALA A 46 -0.68 1.14 -12.57
C ALA A 46 -0.15 -0.06 -13.36
N SER A 47 -1.04 -0.87 -13.93
CA SER A 47 -0.70 -2.10 -14.67
C SER A 47 0.32 -1.84 -15.79
N ASP A 48 0.22 -0.68 -16.45
CA ASP A 48 1.13 -0.24 -17.52
C ASP A 48 2.59 -0.07 -17.04
N HIS A 49 2.81 0.26 -15.77
CA HIS A 49 4.13 0.46 -15.17
C HIS A 49 4.62 -0.73 -14.35
N LEU A 50 3.79 -1.76 -14.15
CA LEU A 50 4.12 -2.87 -13.26
C LEU A 50 5.42 -3.58 -13.65
N LYS A 51 5.59 -3.86 -14.95
CA LYS A 51 6.77 -4.56 -15.46
C LYS A 51 8.05 -3.76 -15.22
N GLU A 52 8.01 -2.45 -15.45
CA GLU A 52 9.13 -1.55 -15.23
C GLU A 52 9.53 -1.52 -13.75
N VAL A 53 8.56 -1.32 -12.86
CA VAL A 53 8.75 -1.31 -11.41
C VAL A 53 9.35 -2.63 -10.91
N GLN A 54 8.78 -3.77 -11.33
CA GLN A 54 9.28 -5.09 -10.92
C GLN A 54 10.69 -5.34 -11.43
N THR A 55 10.96 -5.05 -12.70
CA THR A 55 12.27 -5.26 -13.32
C THR A 55 13.34 -4.40 -12.63
N THR A 56 13.02 -3.14 -12.32
CA THR A 56 13.93 -2.23 -11.62
C THR A 56 14.31 -2.76 -10.24
N LEU A 57 13.33 -3.22 -9.45
CA LEU A 57 13.58 -3.79 -8.13
C LEU A 57 14.35 -5.13 -8.21
N MET A 58 13.99 -6.00 -9.15
CA MET A 58 14.67 -7.29 -9.36
C MET A 58 16.15 -7.10 -9.73
N ASN A 59 16.44 -6.19 -10.67
CA ASN A 59 17.81 -5.87 -11.06
C ASN A 59 18.60 -5.32 -9.87
N LYS A 60 18.00 -4.40 -9.10
CA LYS A 60 18.65 -3.85 -7.91
C LYS A 60 18.93 -4.92 -6.84
N CYS A 61 18.02 -5.86 -6.62
CA CYS A 61 18.25 -7.01 -5.74
C CYS A 61 19.40 -7.90 -6.24
N ALA A 62 19.47 -8.15 -7.54
CA ALA A 62 20.55 -8.93 -8.16
C ALA A 62 21.91 -8.24 -7.97
N ASP A 63 22.01 -6.94 -8.25
CA ASP A 63 23.24 -6.15 -8.09
C ASP A 63 23.75 -6.19 -6.64
N LEU A 64 22.83 -6.11 -5.66
CA LEU A 64 23.14 -6.16 -4.24
C LEU A 64 23.42 -7.58 -3.72
N HIS A 65 23.29 -8.60 -4.57
CA HIS A 65 23.32 -10.01 -4.18
C HIS A 65 22.37 -10.25 -3.00
N PHE A 66 21.12 -9.77 -3.13
CA PHE A 66 20.11 -9.80 -2.09
C PHE A 66 18.95 -10.71 -2.53
N PHE A 67 19.18 -12.02 -2.45
CA PHE A 67 18.26 -13.06 -2.91
C PHE A 67 17.32 -13.57 -1.82
N ASP A 68 17.64 -13.29 -0.55
CA ASP A 68 16.77 -13.62 0.58
C ASP A 68 15.57 -12.69 0.65
N GLU A 69 14.46 -13.21 1.16
CA GLU A 69 13.25 -12.43 1.43
C GLU A 69 13.56 -11.23 2.36
N ILE A 70 13.24 -10.04 1.87
CA ILE A 70 13.50 -8.76 2.53
C ILE A 70 12.38 -8.47 3.53
N LYS A 71 12.74 -8.34 4.80
CA LYS A 71 11.80 -8.04 5.90
C LYS A 71 12.37 -7.07 6.93
N TRP A 72 11.54 -6.21 7.52
CA TRP A 72 11.91 -5.34 8.64
C TRP A 72 12.47 -6.14 9.82
N GLN A 73 11.91 -7.32 10.10
CA GLN A 73 12.39 -8.21 11.16
C GLN A 73 13.75 -8.84 10.83
N LYS A 74 14.28 -8.76 9.59
CA LYS A 74 15.61 -9.28 9.25
C LYS A 74 16.70 -8.21 9.19
N VAL A 75 16.33 -6.92 9.32
CA VAL A 75 17.29 -5.81 9.37
C VAL A 75 18.34 -6.05 10.47
N SER A 76 19.60 -5.93 10.10
CA SER A 76 20.77 -6.08 10.97
C SER A 76 21.88 -5.15 10.49
N GLU A 77 22.94 -5.02 11.29
CA GLU A 77 24.09 -4.17 10.95
C GLU A 77 24.77 -4.62 9.65
N HIS A 78 24.95 -5.93 9.45
CA HIS A 78 25.64 -6.49 8.27
C HIS A 78 24.89 -6.28 6.94
N TYR A 79 23.56 -6.20 6.99
CA TYR A 79 22.74 -6.03 5.79
C TYR A 79 22.25 -4.59 5.59
N LEU A 80 22.54 -3.68 6.53
CA LEU A 80 21.96 -2.35 6.56
C LEU A 80 22.17 -1.59 5.24
N ASP A 81 23.37 -1.63 4.69
CA ASP A 81 23.68 -0.90 3.45
C ASP A 81 22.89 -1.44 2.24
N LYS A 82 22.65 -2.76 2.20
CA LYS A 82 21.78 -3.37 1.19
C LYS A 82 20.34 -2.88 1.33
N TYR A 83 19.82 -2.81 2.56
CA TYR A 83 18.48 -2.25 2.84
C TYR A 83 18.37 -0.78 2.45
N ILE A 84 19.37 0.05 2.78
CA ILE A 84 19.38 1.46 2.39
C ILE A 84 19.36 1.59 0.85
N SER A 85 20.20 0.82 0.15
CA SER A 85 20.33 0.88 -1.30
C SER A 85 19.08 0.43 -2.05
N ILE A 86 18.40 -0.64 -1.60
CA ILE A 86 17.13 -1.06 -2.21
C ILE A 86 15.98 -0.10 -1.88
N MET A 87 15.94 0.45 -0.65
CA MET A 87 14.96 1.47 -0.28
C MET A 87 15.14 2.75 -1.10
N ASP A 88 16.38 3.19 -1.33
CA ASP A 88 16.67 4.34 -2.21
C ASP A 88 16.08 4.13 -3.61
N CYS A 89 16.34 2.96 -4.20
CA CYS A 89 15.80 2.59 -5.50
C CYS A 89 14.26 2.60 -5.50
N PHE A 90 13.62 2.07 -4.47
CA PHE A 90 12.17 2.06 -4.35
C PHE A 90 11.60 3.48 -4.18
N PHE A 91 12.20 4.33 -3.35
CA PHE A 91 11.76 5.72 -3.19
C PHE A 91 11.95 6.55 -4.45
N ASN A 92 12.93 6.24 -5.32
CA ASN A 92 13.04 6.86 -6.63
C ASN A 92 11.84 6.52 -7.54
N LEU A 93 11.32 5.29 -7.47
CA LEU A 93 10.07 4.90 -8.17
C LEU A 93 8.82 5.59 -7.61
N VAL A 94 8.82 5.86 -6.29
CA VAL A 94 7.75 6.65 -5.65
C VAL A 94 7.82 8.11 -6.11
N LYS A 95 9.03 8.70 -6.11
CA LYS A 95 9.29 10.08 -6.54
C LYS A 95 8.95 10.33 -7.99
N SER A 96 9.15 9.34 -8.87
CA SER A 96 8.77 9.43 -10.28
C SER A 96 7.27 9.25 -10.53
N GLY A 97 6.47 8.96 -9.50
CA GLY A 97 5.03 8.75 -9.63
C GLY A 97 4.66 7.41 -10.25
N LEU A 98 5.57 6.43 -10.31
CA LEU A 98 5.27 5.07 -10.77
C LEU A 98 4.63 4.22 -9.67
N VAL A 99 4.95 4.53 -8.42
CA VAL A 99 4.50 3.81 -7.23
C VAL A 99 3.89 4.79 -6.23
N LYS A 100 2.76 4.43 -5.62
CA LYS A 100 2.16 5.19 -4.51
C LYS A 100 2.10 4.30 -3.28
N VAL A 101 2.66 4.75 -2.17
CA VAL A 101 2.60 4.05 -0.89
C VAL A 101 1.66 4.80 0.03
N ARG A 102 0.82 4.08 0.79
CA ARG A 102 -0.04 4.63 1.82
C ARG A 102 0.03 3.80 3.09
N ILE A 103 0.08 4.45 4.25
CA ILE A 103 0.07 3.78 5.55
C ILE A 103 -1.02 4.40 6.44
N MET A 104 -1.81 3.56 7.09
CA MET A 104 -2.82 3.95 8.06
C MET A 104 -2.48 3.33 9.42
N PHE A 105 -2.73 4.08 10.49
CA PHE A 105 -2.62 3.60 11.86
C PHE A 105 -3.60 4.35 12.77
N THR A 106 -3.84 3.79 13.94
CA THR A 106 -4.65 4.42 14.99
C THR A 106 -3.74 4.89 16.12
N GLN A 107 -3.91 6.13 16.58
CA GLN A 107 -3.27 6.59 17.80
C GLN A 107 -4.11 6.18 19.01
N ASN A 108 -3.52 5.43 19.94
CA ASN A 108 -4.23 4.80 21.06
C ASN A 108 -4.86 5.80 22.04
N ALA A 109 -4.45 7.08 21.99
CA ALA A 109 -5.06 8.15 22.78
C ALA A 109 -6.50 8.46 22.35
N TYR A 110 -6.88 8.15 21.10
CA TYR A 110 -8.23 8.31 20.59
C TYR A 110 -9.00 7.00 20.72
N VAL A 111 -9.89 6.95 21.71
CA VAL A 111 -10.70 5.77 21.97
C VAL A 111 -12.08 5.96 21.32
N PRO A 112 -12.47 5.10 20.37
CA PRO A 112 -13.80 5.16 19.76
C PRO A 112 -14.87 4.85 20.81
N THR A 113 -15.94 5.64 20.83
CA THR A 113 -17.10 5.42 21.71
C THR A 113 -18.22 4.71 20.96
N LYS A 114 -19.14 4.06 21.69
CA LYS A 114 -20.34 3.39 21.13
C LYS A 114 -20.05 2.24 20.15
N LEU A 115 -18.96 1.50 20.37
CA LEU A 115 -18.69 0.27 19.64
C LEU A 115 -19.47 -0.90 20.24
N THR A 116 -20.05 -1.74 19.37
CA THR A 116 -20.64 -3.03 19.75
C THR A 116 -19.57 -4.11 19.72
N ASP A 117 -19.83 -5.26 20.36
CA ASP A 117 -18.91 -6.41 20.32
C ASP A 117 -18.61 -6.87 18.89
N GLN A 118 -19.59 -6.75 17.98
CA GLN A 118 -19.40 -7.05 16.57
C GLN A 118 -18.35 -6.14 15.93
N HIS A 119 -18.29 -4.86 16.29
CA HIS A 119 -17.27 -3.94 15.77
C HIS A 119 -15.87 -4.33 16.20
N TYR A 120 -15.68 -4.84 17.42
CA TYR A 120 -14.38 -5.34 17.87
C TYR A 120 -13.99 -6.65 17.14
N ASN A 121 -14.96 -7.55 16.95
CA ASN A 121 -14.74 -8.80 16.23
C ASN A 121 -14.42 -8.62 14.74
N ASP A 122 -14.94 -7.55 14.13
CA ASP A 122 -14.75 -7.21 12.73
C ASP A 122 -13.77 -6.03 12.53
N GLU A 123 -13.12 -5.53 13.59
CA GLU A 123 -12.28 -4.32 13.60
C GLU A 123 -11.28 -4.36 12.44
N PHE A 124 -10.59 -5.49 12.30
CA PHE A 124 -9.60 -5.72 11.25
C PHE A 124 -10.17 -5.47 9.85
N PHE A 125 -11.31 -6.05 9.54
CA PHE A 125 -11.95 -5.92 8.22
C PHE A 125 -12.56 -4.54 7.99
N ILE A 126 -13.13 -3.93 9.03
CA ILE A 126 -13.69 -2.58 8.97
C ILE A 126 -12.58 -1.57 8.64
N LEU A 127 -11.46 -1.64 9.37
CA LEU A 127 -10.33 -0.72 9.15
C LEU A 127 -9.72 -0.91 7.78
N TYR A 128 -9.53 -2.16 7.33
CA TYR A 128 -9.07 -2.43 5.98
C TYR A 128 -9.97 -1.85 4.89
N TYR A 129 -11.29 -2.01 5.06
CA TYR A 129 -12.27 -1.47 4.14
C TYR A 129 -12.14 0.05 4.04
N GLN A 130 -12.01 0.74 5.17
CA GLN A 130 -11.80 2.19 5.20
C GLN A 130 -10.47 2.59 4.55
N PHE A 131 -9.41 1.82 4.81
CA PHE A 131 -8.10 2.05 4.20
C PHE A 131 -8.17 2.02 2.67
N ILE A 132 -8.74 0.96 2.07
CA ILE A 132 -8.84 0.85 0.61
C ILE A 132 -9.75 1.93 0.02
N LYS A 133 -10.87 2.20 0.71
CA LYS A 133 -11.85 3.22 0.29
C LYS A 133 -11.22 4.61 0.17
N HIS A 134 -10.32 4.98 1.08
CA HIS A 134 -9.87 6.37 1.24
C HIS A 134 -8.41 6.62 0.88
N ALA A 135 -7.50 5.68 1.10
CA ALA A 135 -6.06 5.95 1.09
C ALA A 135 -5.52 6.35 -0.29
N PHE A 136 -6.00 5.71 -1.36
CA PHE A 136 -5.40 5.85 -2.69
C PHE A 136 -6.00 6.97 -3.55
N GLY A 137 -7.10 7.59 -3.11
CA GLY A 137 -7.75 8.67 -3.85
C GLY A 137 -8.44 8.20 -5.14
N MET A 138 -8.88 6.94 -5.20
CA MET A 138 -9.52 6.35 -6.38
C MET A 138 -10.76 7.14 -6.86
N SER A 139 -11.45 7.80 -5.92
CA SER A 139 -12.62 8.64 -6.21
C SER A 139 -12.28 9.97 -6.92
N TYR A 140 -11.02 10.42 -6.87
CA TYR A 140 -10.59 11.73 -7.37
C TYR A 140 -9.80 11.66 -8.70
N ARG A 141 -9.87 10.52 -9.40
CA ARG A 141 -9.15 10.31 -10.66
C ARG A 141 -9.61 11.28 -11.76
N ASP A 142 -8.65 11.79 -12.53
CA ASP A 142 -8.89 12.82 -13.56
C ASP A 142 -9.70 12.30 -14.76
N ASN A 143 -9.40 11.11 -15.27
CA ASN A 143 -10.05 10.57 -16.47
C ASN A 143 -11.20 9.60 -16.12
N LYS A 144 -12.42 10.14 -16.03
CA LYS A 144 -13.65 9.39 -15.67
C LYS A 144 -14.39 8.82 -16.88
N GLU A 145 -13.99 9.20 -18.09
CA GLU A 145 -14.62 8.75 -19.34
C GLU A 145 -14.42 7.25 -19.60
N LYS A 146 -13.31 6.68 -19.11
CA LYS A 146 -12.98 5.27 -19.26
C LYS A 146 -13.10 4.52 -17.94
N GLU A 147 -13.76 3.37 -18.05
CA GLU A 147 -13.87 2.40 -16.96
C GLU A 147 -12.48 1.90 -16.57
N SER A 148 -12.13 2.06 -15.30
CA SER A 148 -10.88 1.56 -14.72
C SER A 148 -11.14 0.32 -13.88
N TYR A 149 -10.13 -0.52 -13.78
CA TYR A 149 -10.17 -1.74 -12.98
C TYR A 149 -9.22 -1.63 -11.81
N LEU A 150 -9.68 -2.05 -10.64
CA LEU A 150 -8.88 -2.14 -9.43
C LEU A 150 -8.73 -3.60 -9.02
N ARG A 151 -7.48 -4.02 -8.89
CA ARG A 151 -7.07 -5.30 -8.32
C ARG A 151 -6.49 -5.04 -6.93
N VAL A 152 -6.86 -5.88 -5.99
CA VAL A 152 -6.44 -5.77 -4.60
C VAL A 152 -5.89 -7.10 -4.16
N TYR A 153 -4.62 -7.09 -3.74
CA TYR A 153 -3.91 -8.24 -3.26
C TYR A 153 -3.54 -8.06 -1.80
N PHE A 154 -4.05 -8.94 -0.96
CA PHE A 154 -3.75 -8.99 0.46
C PHE A 154 -2.65 -10.02 0.71
N ASP A 155 -1.79 -9.79 1.70
CA ASP A 155 -1.10 -10.91 2.33
C ASP A 155 -2.13 -11.86 3.00
N TYR A 156 -1.66 -13.01 3.46
CA TYR A 156 -2.52 -14.03 4.07
C TYR A 156 -3.41 -13.45 5.19
N LEU A 157 -4.72 -13.50 5.00
CA LEU A 157 -5.69 -12.94 5.95
C LEU A 157 -5.92 -13.93 7.11
N PRO A 158 -5.62 -13.56 8.37
CA PRO A 158 -5.69 -14.49 9.49
C PRO A 158 -7.11 -14.56 10.08
N ASP A 159 -8.03 -15.25 9.39
CA ASP A 159 -9.40 -15.52 9.91
C ASP A 159 -10.08 -16.71 9.18
N THR A 160 -11.32 -17.03 9.59
CA THR A 160 -12.14 -18.09 8.99
C THR A 160 -12.41 -17.85 7.50
N LEU A 161 -12.64 -18.93 6.75
CA LEU A 161 -12.97 -18.83 5.31
C LEU A 161 -14.22 -17.96 5.07
N GLU A 162 -15.24 -18.10 5.92
CA GLU A 162 -16.48 -17.33 5.84
C GLU A 162 -16.24 -15.83 6.00
N LYS A 163 -15.48 -15.42 7.03
CA LYS A 163 -15.15 -14.01 7.26
C LYS A 163 -14.30 -13.44 6.13
N ARG A 164 -13.32 -14.19 5.63
CA ARG A 164 -12.51 -13.79 4.46
C ARG A 164 -13.38 -13.60 3.22
N GLN A 165 -14.33 -14.50 2.96
CA GLN A 165 -15.22 -14.40 1.81
C GLN A 165 -16.16 -13.19 1.92
N ARG A 166 -16.72 -12.96 3.12
CA ARG A 166 -17.53 -11.77 3.43
C ARG A 166 -16.74 -10.48 3.26
N PHE A 167 -15.49 -10.45 3.69
CA PHE A 167 -14.59 -9.31 3.50
C PHE A 167 -14.34 -9.03 2.01
N LYS A 168 -14.02 -10.05 1.21
CA LYS A 168 -13.85 -9.89 -0.25
C LYS A 168 -15.12 -9.36 -0.92
N GLU A 169 -16.29 -9.72 -0.42
CA GLU A 169 -17.57 -9.17 -0.87
C GLU A 169 -17.76 -7.70 -0.50
N TYR A 170 -17.34 -7.28 0.70
CA TYR A 170 -17.33 -5.87 1.08
C TYR A 170 -16.38 -5.04 0.21
N ILE A 171 -15.18 -5.53 -0.07
CA ILE A 171 -14.22 -4.86 -0.96
C ILE A 171 -14.80 -4.75 -2.38
N LYS A 172 -15.42 -5.80 -2.91
CA LYS A 172 -16.15 -5.72 -4.18
C LYS A 172 -17.25 -4.66 -4.13
N GLY A 173 -17.98 -4.60 -3.01
CA GLY A 173 -19.04 -3.64 -2.75
C GLY A 173 -18.61 -2.17 -2.82
N LEU A 174 -17.31 -1.84 -2.68
CA LEU A 174 -16.83 -0.47 -2.87
C LEU A 174 -17.25 0.12 -4.22
N GLN A 175 -17.36 -0.70 -5.26
CA GLN A 175 -17.76 -0.25 -6.60
C GLN A 175 -19.19 0.30 -6.68
N THR A 176 -20.05 0.01 -5.69
CA THR A 176 -21.45 0.50 -5.64
C THR A 176 -21.55 1.86 -4.97
N LEU A 177 -20.50 2.32 -4.28
CA LEU A 177 -20.47 3.64 -3.67
C LEU A 177 -20.54 4.72 -4.74
N ARG A 178 -21.30 5.80 -4.46
CA ARG A 178 -21.46 6.93 -5.38
C ARG A 178 -20.12 7.50 -5.84
N SER A 179 -19.14 7.60 -4.95
CA SER A 179 -17.80 8.12 -5.26
C SER A 179 -17.03 7.23 -6.24
N PHE A 180 -17.15 5.91 -6.15
CA PHE A 180 -16.53 4.95 -7.08
C PHE A 180 -17.28 4.87 -8.42
N GLN A 181 -18.61 4.97 -8.39
CA GLN A 181 -19.43 5.06 -9.61
C GLN A 181 -19.10 6.31 -10.41
N LEU A 182 -19.01 7.48 -9.75
CA LEU A 182 -18.60 8.74 -10.39
C LEU A 182 -17.17 8.68 -10.93
N ALA A 183 -16.27 7.95 -10.28
CA ALA A 183 -14.90 7.74 -10.75
C ALA A 183 -14.77 6.64 -11.80
N ASN A 184 -15.86 5.94 -12.14
CA ASN A 184 -15.89 4.83 -13.10
C ASN A 184 -14.87 3.73 -12.76
N VAL A 185 -14.80 3.35 -11.47
CA VAL A 185 -13.91 2.31 -10.94
C VAL A 185 -14.68 1.02 -10.74
N ARG A 186 -14.17 -0.09 -11.30
CA ARG A 186 -14.72 -1.43 -11.12
C ARG A 186 -13.74 -2.33 -10.39
N ILE A 187 -14.30 -3.24 -9.60
CA ILE A 187 -13.57 -4.31 -8.92
C ILE A 187 -14.23 -5.61 -9.34
N ARG A 188 -13.45 -6.56 -9.87
CA ARG A 188 -13.95 -7.90 -10.21
C ARG A 188 -13.66 -8.84 -9.05
N LYS A 189 -14.49 -9.86 -8.84
CA LYS A 189 -14.34 -10.79 -7.71
C LYS A 189 -12.99 -11.52 -7.77
N GLN A 190 -12.55 -11.93 -8.96
CA GLN A 190 -11.26 -12.57 -9.20
C GLN A 190 -10.04 -11.66 -9.03
N ASP A 191 -10.26 -10.34 -9.01
CA ASP A 191 -9.20 -9.35 -8.84
C ASP A 191 -8.97 -9.01 -7.35
N ILE A 192 -9.65 -9.73 -6.44
CA ILE A 192 -9.47 -9.65 -4.99
C ILE A 192 -8.86 -10.99 -4.52
N ALA A 193 -7.56 -10.99 -4.25
CA ALA A 193 -6.81 -12.23 -3.98
C ALA A 193 -5.91 -12.14 -2.75
N GLU A 194 -5.61 -13.31 -2.17
CA GLU A 194 -4.55 -13.49 -1.16
C GLU A 194 -3.30 -13.98 -1.91
N ILE A 195 -2.15 -13.39 -1.63
CA ILE A 195 -0.88 -13.68 -2.31
C ILE A 195 0.23 -14.00 -1.32
N ASP A 196 1.29 -14.66 -1.80
CA ASP A 196 2.46 -14.99 -0.98
C ASP A 196 3.47 -13.83 -0.99
N SER A 197 3.59 -13.10 0.11
CA SER A 197 4.49 -11.94 0.26
C SER A 197 5.95 -12.24 -0.09
N LYS A 198 6.40 -13.51 0.01
CA LYS A 198 7.76 -13.91 -0.42
C LYS A 198 8.02 -13.73 -1.91
N LYS A 199 6.99 -13.80 -2.73
CA LYS A 199 7.09 -13.74 -4.20
C LYS A 199 6.91 -12.32 -4.76
N HIS A 200 6.61 -11.35 -3.90
CA HIS A 200 6.26 -9.99 -4.31
C HIS A 200 7.18 -8.95 -3.65
N LEU A 201 8.16 -8.46 -4.41
CA LEU A 201 9.09 -7.42 -3.94
C LEU A 201 8.38 -6.16 -3.44
N LEU A 202 7.26 -5.76 -4.06
CA LEU A 202 6.47 -4.60 -3.60
C LEU A 202 5.94 -4.75 -2.17
N LEU A 203 5.46 -5.95 -1.81
CA LEU A 203 5.05 -6.25 -0.43
C LEU A 203 6.24 -6.23 0.52
N GLN A 204 7.40 -6.74 0.08
CA GLN A 204 8.61 -6.70 0.90
C GLN A 204 9.11 -5.26 1.14
N MET A 205 9.00 -4.37 0.15
CA MET A 205 9.30 -2.95 0.35
C MET A 205 8.31 -2.31 1.31
N LEU A 206 7.02 -2.65 1.18
CA LEU A 206 5.97 -2.21 2.10
C LEU A 206 6.24 -2.64 3.54
N ASP A 207 6.57 -3.91 3.79
CA ASP A 207 6.89 -4.44 5.13
C ASP A 207 8.04 -3.65 5.79
N VAL A 208 9.08 -3.30 5.03
CA VAL A 208 10.19 -2.49 5.54
C VAL A 208 9.74 -1.09 5.94
N ILE A 209 8.96 -0.40 5.10
CA ILE A 209 8.45 0.94 5.39
C ILE A 209 7.48 0.90 6.56
N LEU A 210 6.48 0.03 6.51
CA LEU A 210 5.45 -0.14 7.54
C LEU A 210 6.07 -0.48 8.90
N GLY A 211 7.01 -1.42 8.92
CA GLY A 211 7.78 -1.80 10.10
C GLY A 211 8.64 -0.65 10.65
N SER A 212 9.21 0.19 9.79
CA SER A 212 10.01 1.36 10.19
C SER A 212 9.16 2.45 10.86
N ILE A 213 7.95 2.72 10.33
CA ILE A 213 7.02 3.71 10.89
C ILE A 213 6.50 3.21 12.24
N CYS A 214 6.05 1.96 12.31
CA CYS A 214 5.62 1.36 13.57
C CYS A 214 6.73 1.40 14.63
N PHE A 215 7.97 1.09 14.24
CA PHE A 215 9.14 1.14 15.13
C PHE A 215 9.41 2.53 15.70
N ARG A 216 9.19 3.59 14.90
CA ARG A 216 9.32 4.96 15.38
C ARG A 216 8.19 5.35 16.32
N LEU A 217 6.95 5.17 15.86
CA LEU A 217 5.74 5.64 16.54
C LEU A 217 5.54 4.97 17.90
N ASN A 218 5.88 3.68 18.00
CA ASN A 218 5.82 2.94 19.26
C ASN A 218 7.11 3.04 20.09
N ASN A 219 7.97 4.03 19.83
CA ASN A 219 9.22 4.25 20.56
C ASN A 219 10.15 3.03 20.67
N LYS A 220 10.02 2.04 19.76
CA LYS A 220 10.82 0.80 19.79
C LYS A 220 12.32 1.06 19.60
N HIS A 221 12.68 2.17 18.97
CA HIS A 221 14.07 2.66 18.86
C HIS A 221 14.72 3.02 20.21
N LYS A 222 13.94 3.27 21.27
CA LYS A 222 14.44 3.60 22.60
C LYS A 222 14.63 2.37 23.50
N LEU A 223 14.13 1.20 23.07
CA LEU A 223 14.14 -0.01 23.89
C LEU A 223 15.56 -0.47 24.19
N ILE A 224 15.83 -0.64 25.48
CA ILE A 224 17.05 -1.26 26.01
C ILE A 224 16.64 -2.64 26.53
N PRO A 225 17.30 -3.73 26.08
CA PRO A 225 16.99 -5.07 26.57
C PRO A 225 17.17 -5.18 28.08
N GLU A 226 16.36 -6.02 28.72
CA GLU A 226 16.45 -6.28 30.16
C GLU A 226 17.85 -6.76 30.55
N GLY A 227 18.38 -6.22 31.66
CA GLY A 227 19.73 -6.48 32.12
C GLY A 227 20.86 -5.82 31.30
N LYS A 228 20.55 -5.00 30.28
CA LYS A 228 21.55 -4.23 29.51
C LYS A 228 21.47 -2.75 29.82
N LYS A 229 22.60 -2.05 29.67
CA LYS A 229 22.70 -0.58 29.81
C LYS A 229 22.61 0.17 28.48
N ARG A 230 22.67 -0.55 27.35
CA ARG A 230 22.73 0.00 26.00
C ARG A 230 21.79 -0.74 25.06
N ARG A 231 21.32 -0.04 24.04
CA ARG A 231 20.50 -0.60 22.95
C ARG A 231 21.31 -1.63 22.16
N GLY A 232 20.62 -2.67 21.68
CA GLY A 232 21.26 -3.69 20.84
C GLY A 232 21.68 -3.16 19.47
N LYS A 233 22.71 -3.76 18.87
CA LYS A 233 23.19 -3.42 17.51
C LYS A 233 22.07 -3.40 16.47
N ARG A 234 21.14 -4.35 16.56
CA ARG A 234 19.97 -4.43 15.68
C ARG A 234 19.04 -3.22 15.80
N THR A 235 18.78 -2.75 17.02
CA THR A 235 17.95 -1.56 17.27
C THR A 235 18.60 -0.31 16.66
N ILE A 236 19.93 -0.21 16.77
CA ILE A 236 20.69 0.90 16.17
C ILE A 236 20.63 0.84 14.64
N ALA A 237 20.82 -0.34 14.04
CA ALA A 237 20.72 -0.52 12.59
C ALA A 237 19.31 -0.16 12.07
N LYS A 238 18.27 -0.60 12.77
CA LYS A 238 16.88 -0.23 12.47
C LYS A 238 16.63 1.28 12.59
N GLU A 239 17.18 1.93 13.61
CA GLU A 239 17.08 3.39 13.73
C GLU A 239 17.75 4.11 12.56
N LYS A 240 18.93 3.66 12.13
CA LYS A 240 19.62 4.22 10.95
C LYS A 240 18.77 4.07 9.68
N LEU A 241 18.22 2.87 9.44
CA LEU A 241 17.35 2.63 8.29
C LEU A 241 16.07 3.49 8.35
N TYR A 242 15.44 3.59 9.52
CA TYR A 242 14.29 4.48 9.71
C TYR A 242 14.64 5.94 9.39
N LYS A 243 15.78 6.46 9.87
CA LYS A 243 16.21 7.84 9.57
C LYS A 243 16.40 8.07 8.07
N PHE A 244 16.96 7.09 7.37
CA PHE A 244 17.07 7.13 5.91
C PHE A 244 15.70 7.17 5.24
N ILE A 245 14.80 6.24 5.57
CA ILE A 245 13.43 6.21 5.04
C ILE A 245 12.70 7.53 5.32
N HIS A 246 12.80 8.05 6.55
CA HIS A 246 12.23 9.34 6.94
C HIS A 246 12.76 10.49 6.09
N SER A 247 14.08 10.52 5.81
CA SER A 247 14.65 11.55 4.94
C SER A 247 14.06 11.50 3.53
N LYS A 248 13.86 10.30 2.96
CA LYS A 248 13.21 10.12 1.65
C LYS A 248 11.76 10.55 1.65
N ILE A 249 11.04 10.29 2.73
CA ILE A 249 9.68 10.78 2.91
C ILE A 249 9.67 12.32 2.95
N CYS A 250 10.60 12.94 3.69
CA CYS A 250 10.72 14.40 3.76
C CYS A 250 11.12 15.04 2.43
N GLU A 251 11.87 14.34 1.58
CA GLU A 251 12.14 14.79 0.20
C GLU A 251 10.86 14.86 -0.64
N LEU A 252 9.91 13.94 -0.42
CA LEU A 252 8.61 13.92 -1.11
C LEU A 252 7.61 14.92 -0.50
N ARG A 253 7.66 15.08 0.83
CA ARG A 253 6.81 15.99 1.59
C ARG A 253 7.64 16.75 2.63
N PRO A 254 8.08 17.98 2.31
CA PRO A 254 8.79 18.82 3.27
C PRO A 254 8.01 18.96 4.58
N ASN A 255 8.72 18.98 5.71
CA ASN A 255 8.14 19.09 7.06
C ASN A 255 7.21 17.93 7.48
N PHE A 256 7.25 16.78 6.79
CA PHE A 256 6.48 15.61 7.20
C PHE A 256 6.81 15.17 8.63
N ASN A 257 5.77 14.97 9.43
CA ASN A 257 5.85 14.34 10.74
C ASN A 257 5.23 12.94 10.65
N THR A 258 5.96 11.92 11.14
CA THR A 258 5.56 10.51 11.06
C THR A 258 4.18 10.22 11.71
N GLY A 259 3.70 11.09 12.62
CA GLY A 259 2.37 10.99 13.24
C GLY A 259 1.26 11.81 12.56
N SER A 260 1.57 12.58 11.52
CA SER A 260 0.60 13.47 10.87
C SER A 260 -0.11 12.80 9.70
N SER A 261 -1.40 13.11 9.56
CA SER A 261 -2.17 12.72 8.38
C SER A 261 -1.65 13.45 7.14
N THR A 262 -1.52 12.72 6.05
CA THR A 262 -1.24 13.25 4.72
C THR A 262 -2.56 13.33 3.96
N GLN A 263 -2.96 14.55 3.60
CA GLN A 263 -4.21 14.80 2.87
C GLN A 263 -4.24 14.06 1.51
N HIS A 264 -5.44 13.97 0.94
CA HIS A 264 -5.72 13.32 -0.34
C HIS A 264 -4.90 13.94 -1.49
N CYS A 265 -3.92 13.20 -2.03
CA CYS A 265 -3.27 13.55 -3.31
C CYS A 265 -4.00 12.84 -4.46
N VAL A 266 -4.39 13.62 -5.46
CA VAL A 266 -4.93 13.14 -6.75
C VAL A 266 -3.86 12.33 -7.48
N TRP A 267 -4.22 11.18 -8.06
CA TRP A 267 -3.32 10.40 -8.91
C TRP A 267 -3.60 10.72 -10.39
N PRO A 268 -2.59 11.02 -11.23
CA PRO A 268 -1.15 10.77 -11.07
C PRO A 268 -0.30 11.93 -10.51
N ALA A 269 -0.90 13.00 -10.00
CA ALA A 269 -0.14 14.16 -9.54
C ALA A 269 0.70 13.85 -8.28
N ALA A 270 2.01 14.07 -8.37
CA ALA A 270 2.97 13.94 -7.28
C ALA A 270 2.85 15.06 -6.22
N VAL A 271 1.87 15.96 -6.34
CA VAL A 271 1.73 17.16 -5.49
C VAL A 271 0.27 17.25 -5.02
N CYS A 272 0.09 17.32 -3.71
CA CYS A 272 -1.21 17.59 -3.09
C CYS A 272 -1.47 19.11 -3.19
N GLY A 273 -2.66 19.48 -3.67
CA GLY A 273 -3.18 20.83 -3.45
C GLY A 273 -3.75 20.93 -2.03
N ASP A 274 -3.47 22.04 -1.36
CA ASP A 274 -4.11 22.44 -0.11
C ASP A 274 -5.57 22.76 -0.42
N ASP A 275 -6.50 21.85 -0.14
CA ASP A 275 -7.92 22.13 0.14
C ASP A 275 -8.73 20.82 0.08
N VAL A 276 -9.09 20.28 1.26
CA VAL A 276 -10.45 19.84 1.65
C VAL A 276 -10.41 19.42 3.14
N SER A 277 -11.40 19.93 3.89
CA SER A 277 -11.62 19.90 5.34
C SER A 277 -11.66 18.54 6.06
N ASP A 278 -11.44 18.64 7.37
CA ASP A 278 -11.24 17.68 8.45
C ASP A 278 -12.27 16.52 8.64
N ASP A 279 -11.88 15.58 9.50
CA ASP A 279 -12.61 14.43 10.08
C ASP A 279 -12.47 13.03 9.44
N LEU A 280 -11.25 12.58 9.15
CA LEU A 280 -10.96 11.15 8.91
C LEU A 280 -9.66 10.67 9.58
N PRO A 281 -9.57 9.39 10.01
CA PRO A 281 -8.39 8.84 10.68
C PRO A 281 -7.14 8.99 9.81
N GLY A 282 -6.04 9.40 10.45
CA GLY A 282 -4.81 9.80 9.77
C GLY A 282 -4.22 8.72 8.86
N CYS A 283 -4.00 9.06 7.58
CA CYS A 283 -3.17 8.28 6.67
C CYS A 283 -1.79 8.93 6.60
N ALA A 284 -0.76 8.28 7.11
CA ALA A 284 0.62 8.72 6.92
C ALA A 284 1.16 8.14 5.62
N LEU A 285 1.71 9.01 4.76
CA LEU A 285 2.18 8.72 3.41
C LEU A 285 1.13 8.29 2.43
#